data_AF-A0A2C9DK99-F1
#
_entry.id   AF-A0A2C9DK99-F1
#
_cell.length_a   1.000
_cell.length_b   1.000
_cell.length_c   1.000
_cell.angle_alpha   90.00
_cell.angle_beta   90.00
_cell.angle_gamma   90.00
#
_symmetry.space_group_name_H-M   'P 1'
#
loop_
_entity.id
_entity.type
_entity.pdbx_description
1 polymer ?
#
loop_
_entity_poly.entity_id
_entity_poly.type
_entity_poly.pdbx_seq_one_letter_code
_entity_poly.pdbx_strand_id
1 'polypeptide(L)'
;MENSRLWLRAVVCCVLLSVTSGAESNDLNDLETRALTDFYRKDPNLTNEKQLLGALQEVLEKLQSKRVPAWEKKFGQVPTCDVREQCAVRKGARIGKLCDCPRGAICNFFLLKCL
;
A
#
# COMPACT_ATOMS: atom_id res chain seq x y z
N MET A 1 14.67 -26.95 34.96
CA MET A 1 13.29 -27.51 34.95
C MET A 1 12.24 -26.44 34.59
N GLU A 2 12.65 -25.30 34.02
CA GLU A 2 11.76 -24.19 33.70
C GLU A 2 11.06 -24.29 32.34
N ASN A 3 11.68 -24.91 31.34
CA ASN A 3 11.10 -25.00 30.00
C ASN A 3 9.75 -25.72 30.02
N SER A 4 9.64 -26.84 30.74
CA SER A 4 8.38 -27.59 30.86
C SER A 4 7.24 -26.76 31.47
N ARG A 5 7.55 -25.81 32.36
CA ARG A 5 6.57 -24.93 33.00
C ARG A 5 6.09 -23.83 32.05
N LEU A 6 6.97 -23.36 31.15
CA LEU A 6 6.62 -22.40 30.10
C LEU A 6 5.69 -23.02 29.05
N TRP A 7 5.98 -24.26 28.63
CA TRP A 7 5.11 -25.00 27.70
C TRP A 7 3.73 -25.28 28.30
N LEU A 8 3.66 -25.69 29.58
CA LEU A 8 2.39 -25.86 30.28
C LEU A 8 1.57 -24.57 30.33
N ARG A 9 2.22 -23.42 30.61
CA ARG A 9 1.55 -22.11 30.63
C ARG A 9 1.04 -21.71 29.24
N ALA A 10 1.82 -21.95 28.20
CA ALA A 10 1.42 -21.65 26.82
C ALA A 10 0.18 -22.47 26.42
N VAL A 11 0.18 -23.77 26.72
CA VAL A 11 -0.95 -24.67 26.41
C VAL A 11 -2.20 -24.25 27.17
N VAL A 12 -2.09 -23.95 28.47
CA VAL A 12 -3.23 -23.45 29.27
C VAL A 12 -3.77 -22.14 28.70
N CYS A 13 -2.90 -21.23 28.27
CA CYS A 13 -3.31 -19.97 27.67
C CYS A 13 -4.07 -20.19 26.35
N CYS A 14 -3.58 -21.10 25.49
CA CYS A 14 -4.26 -21.45 24.24
C CYS A 14 -5.65 -22.07 24.49
N VAL A 15 -5.79 -22.94 25.49
CA VAL A 15 -7.08 -23.55 25.84
C VAL A 15 -8.06 -22.49 26.35
N LEU A 16 -7.61 -21.56 27.20
CA LEU A 16 -8.45 -20.47 27.70
C LEU A 16 -8.93 -19.55 26.56
N LEU A 17 -8.03 -19.19 25.64
CA LEU A 17 -8.39 -18.37 24.47
C LEU A 17 -9.43 -19.07 23.58
N SER A 18 -9.32 -20.39 23.42
CA SER A 18 -10.24 -21.19 22.62
C SER A 18 -11.64 -21.26 23.23
N VAL A 19 -11.73 -21.34 24.57
CA VAL A 19 -13.00 -21.34 25.31
C VAL A 19 -13.69 -19.98 25.27
N THR A 20 -12.93 -18.87 25.29
CA THR A 20 -13.51 -17.52 25.17
C THR A 20 -13.97 -17.19 23.74
N SER A 21 -13.31 -17.73 22.71
CA SER A 21 -13.70 -17.51 21.31
C SER A 21 -14.86 -18.39 20.83
N GLY A 22 -15.20 -19.45 21.57
CA GLY A 22 -16.28 -20.38 21.23
C GLY A 22 -17.70 -19.81 21.36
N ALA A 23 -17.85 -18.61 21.94
CA ALA A 23 -19.15 -17.97 22.15
C ALA A 23 -19.49 -16.86 21.13
N GLU A 24 -18.57 -16.47 20.23
CA GLU A 24 -18.78 -15.30 19.34
C GLU A 24 -18.58 -15.60 17.85
N SER A 25 -18.70 -16.88 17.45
CA SER A 25 -18.45 -17.32 16.06
C SER A 25 -19.63 -18.03 15.38
N ASN A 26 -20.83 -18.01 15.97
CA ASN A 26 -22.04 -18.56 15.33
C ASN A 26 -23.15 -17.53 15.04
N ASP A 27 -23.19 -16.37 15.71
CA ASP A 27 -24.24 -15.36 15.46
C ASP A 27 -23.92 -14.36 14.33
N LEU A 28 -22.63 -14.16 13.99
CA LEU A 28 -22.22 -13.22 12.94
C LEU A 28 -22.57 -13.75 11.53
N ASN A 29 -22.41 -15.06 11.33
CA ASN A 29 -22.60 -15.69 10.02
C ASN A 29 -24.09 -15.77 9.61
N ASP A 30 -25.02 -15.90 10.56
CA ASP A 30 -26.46 -16.01 10.24
C ASP A 30 -27.11 -14.64 9.93
N LEU A 31 -26.60 -13.55 10.52
CA LEU A 31 -27.10 -12.20 10.28
C LEU A 31 -26.60 -11.62 8.94
N GLU A 32 -25.35 -11.89 8.57
CA GLU A 32 -24.75 -11.47 7.30
C GLU A 32 -25.40 -12.19 6.10
N THR A 33 -25.76 -13.47 6.27
CA THR A 33 -26.43 -14.25 5.23
C THR A 33 -27.86 -13.75 4.95
N ARG A 34 -28.60 -13.32 5.99
CA ARG A 34 -29.96 -12.75 5.83
C ARG A 34 -29.95 -11.35 5.23
N ALA A 35 -28.98 -10.50 5.59
CA ALA A 35 -28.82 -9.18 4.97
C ALA A 35 -28.47 -9.31 3.47
N LEU A 36 -27.58 -10.24 3.11
CA LEU A 36 -27.15 -10.44 1.72
C LEU A 36 -28.28 -10.99 0.82
N THR A 37 -29.13 -11.86 1.35
CA THR A 37 -30.26 -12.44 0.61
C THR A 37 -31.40 -11.45 0.37
N ASP A 38 -31.59 -10.46 1.24
CA ASP A 38 -32.62 -9.43 1.08
C ASP A 38 -32.26 -8.38 0.01
N PHE A 39 -30.96 -8.14 -0.22
CA PHE A 39 -30.50 -7.29 -1.34
C PHE A 39 -30.76 -7.92 -2.72
N TYR A 40 -30.87 -9.24 -2.82
CA TYR A 40 -31.01 -9.96 -4.09
C TYR A 40 -32.47 -10.23 -4.49
N ARG A 41 -33.44 -9.80 -3.70
CA ARG A 41 -34.87 -10.03 -3.96
C ARG A 41 -35.55 -8.83 -4.62
N LYS A 42 -35.13 -8.45 -5.83
CA LYS A 42 -35.95 -7.59 -6.71
C LYS A 42 -35.51 -7.66 -8.17
N ASP A 43 -35.97 -8.66 -8.93
CA ASP A 43 -36.09 -8.48 -10.38
C ASP A 43 -37.25 -7.51 -10.66
N PRO A 44 -36.95 -6.39 -11.32
CA PRO A 44 -37.40 -6.28 -12.70
C PRO A 44 -36.32 -5.66 -13.60
N ASN A 45 -35.97 -6.38 -14.68
CA ASN A 45 -35.12 -5.96 -15.80
C ASN A 45 -33.61 -6.23 -15.69
N LEU A 46 -33.28 -7.53 -15.74
CA LEU A 46 -31.94 -8.11 -16.03
C LEU A 46 -31.18 -7.44 -17.20
N THR A 47 -31.87 -6.74 -18.10
CA THR A 47 -31.27 -5.98 -19.21
C THR A 47 -30.60 -4.68 -18.73
N ASN A 48 -31.18 -4.01 -17.73
CA ASN A 48 -30.68 -2.71 -17.24
C ASN A 48 -29.44 -2.87 -16.36
N GLU A 49 -29.41 -3.90 -15.50
CA GLU A 49 -28.24 -4.20 -14.66
C GLU A 49 -27.01 -4.60 -15.49
N LYS A 50 -27.21 -5.40 -16.55
CA LYS A 50 -26.12 -5.75 -17.47
C LYS A 50 -25.58 -4.53 -18.23
N GLN A 51 -26.46 -3.60 -18.60
CA GLN A 51 -26.05 -2.32 -19.19
C GLN A 51 -25.30 -1.45 -18.19
N LEU A 52 -25.75 -1.40 -16.93
CA LEU A 52 -25.11 -0.63 -15.87
C LEU A 52 -23.72 -1.17 -15.54
N LEU A 53 -23.58 -2.49 -15.43
CA LEU A 53 -22.30 -3.17 -15.23
C LEU A 53 -21.36 -2.94 -16.42
N GLY A 54 -21.88 -2.98 -17.65
CA GLY A 54 -21.10 -2.65 -18.85
C GLY A 54 -20.60 -1.20 -18.86
N ALA A 55 -21.45 -0.25 -18.49
CA ALA A 55 -21.07 1.16 -18.39
C ALA A 55 -20.02 1.40 -17.29
N LEU A 56 -20.14 0.69 -16.15
CA LEU A 56 -19.16 0.78 -15.06
C LEU A 56 -17.80 0.22 -15.50
N GLN A 57 -17.79 -0.91 -16.20
CA GLN A 57 -16.59 -1.53 -16.76
C GLN A 57 -15.89 -0.59 -17.77
N GLU A 58 -16.66 0.04 -18.67
CA GLU A 58 -16.13 0.99 -19.66
C GLU A 58 -15.49 2.21 -18.98
N VAL A 59 -16.11 2.75 -17.92
CA VAL A 59 -15.55 3.86 -17.15
C VAL A 59 -14.27 3.45 -16.42
N LEU A 60 -14.22 2.25 -15.85
CA LEU A 60 -13.02 1.70 -15.22
C LEU A 60 -11.86 1.54 -16.20
N GLU A 61 -12.11 1.02 -17.41
CA GLU A 61 -11.09 0.91 -18.46
C GLU A 61 -10.62 2.29 -18.97
N LYS A 62 -11.53 3.25 -19.10
CA LYS A 62 -11.19 4.63 -19.46
C LYS A 62 -10.43 5.37 -18.36
N LEU A 63 -10.67 5.07 -17.09
CA LEU A 63 -9.89 5.60 -15.97
C LEU A 63 -8.54 4.90 -15.81
N GLN A 64 -8.46 3.60 -16.10
CA GLN A 64 -7.21 2.84 -16.07
C GLN A 64 -6.27 3.22 -17.21
N SER A 65 -6.79 3.52 -18.41
CA SER A 65 -5.98 4.08 -19.51
C SER A 65 -5.55 5.53 -19.26
N LYS A 66 -6.32 6.29 -18.45
CA LYS A 66 -5.93 7.59 -17.90
C LYS A 66 -5.15 7.50 -16.59
N ARG A 67 -4.81 6.30 -16.10
CA ARG A 67 -4.01 6.13 -14.89
C ARG A 67 -2.72 6.92 -15.11
N VAL A 68 -2.59 7.95 -14.29
CA VAL A 68 -1.55 8.99 -14.34
C VAL A 68 -0.23 8.39 -14.81
N PRO A 69 0.38 8.92 -15.89
CA PRO A 69 1.58 8.34 -16.43
C PRO A 69 2.63 8.27 -15.31
N ALA A 70 3.32 7.13 -15.20
CA ALA A 70 4.46 6.96 -14.29
C ALA A 70 5.55 8.05 -14.46
N TRP A 71 5.42 8.89 -15.48
CA TRP A 71 6.15 10.12 -15.74
C TRP A 71 6.14 11.14 -14.59
N GLU A 72 5.08 11.22 -13.77
CA GLU A 72 5.09 12.12 -12.60
C GLU A 72 6.23 11.79 -11.62
N LYS A 73 6.63 10.51 -11.53
CA LYS A 73 7.76 10.08 -10.69
C LYS A 73 9.13 10.47 -11.24
N LYS A 74 9.21 10.94 -12.49
CA LYS A 74 10.49 11.33 -13.12
C LYS A 74 10.82 12.82 -12.94
N PHE A 75 9.88 13.65 -12.52
CA PHE A 75 10.18 15.05 -12.22
C PHE A 75 11.00 15.15 -10.93
N GLY A 76 12.28 15.55 -11.07
CA GLY A 76 13.19 15.70 -9.94
C GLY A 76 14.00 14.46 -9.58
N GLN A 77 13.85 13.35 -10.33
CA GLN A 77 14.75 12.21 -10.19
C GLN A 77 16.06 12.52 -10.92
N VAL A 78 17.16 12.48 -10.19
CA VAL A 78 18.51 12.68 -10.70
C VAL A 78 19.28 11.35 -10.65
N PRO A 79 20.28 11.14 -11.52
CA PRO A 79 21.14 9.95 -11.44
C PRO A 79 21.94 9.92 -10.13
N THR A 80 22.60 8.81 -9.82
CA THR A 80 23.53 8.73 -8.68
C THR A 80 24.92 9.21 -9.10
N CYS A 81 25.59 9.98 -8.24
CA CYS A 81 26.98 10.41 -8.46
C CYS A 81 27.97 9.35 -7.98
N ASP A 82 29.22 9.47 -8.44
CA ASP A 82 30.36 8.84 -7.79
C ASP A 82 30.88 9.65 -6.58
N VAL A 83 31.66 9.01 -5.72
CA VAL A 83 32.33 9.68 -4.59
C VAL A 83 33.31 10.73 -5.14
N ARG A 84 33.31 11.95 -4.57
CA ARG A 84 34.09 13.12 -5.03
C ARG A 84 33.68 13.73 -6.38
N GLU A 85 32.62 13.24 -7.03
CA GLU A 85 32.06 13.84 -8.23
C GLU A 85 31.23 15.09 -7.91
N GLN A 86 31.01 15.95 -8.91
CA GLN A 86 30.21 17.16 -8.79
C GLN A 86 28.70 16.84 -8.68
N CYS A 87 28.14 17.05 -7.49
CA CYS A 87 26.74 16.74 -7.16
C CYS A 87 25.76 17.89 -7.39
N ALA A 88 26.27 19.13 -7.48
CA ALA A 88 25.46 20.32 -7.67
C ALA A 88 26.17 21.37 -8.54
N VAL A 89 25.40 22.33 -9.03
CA VAL A 89 25.89 23.50 -9.77
C VAL A 89 25.30 24.77 -9.18
N ARG A 90 26.12 25.81 -9.05
CA ARG A 90 25.67 27.12 -8.57
C ARG A 90 25.54 28.08 -9.74
N LYS A 91 24.36 28.70 -9.87
CA LYS A 91 24.11 29.79 -10.81
C LYS A 91 23.59 30.99 -10.02
N GLY A 92 24.50 31.92 -9.69
CA GLY A 92 24.21 33.05 -8.82
C GLY A 92 23.85 32.62 -7.39
N ALA A 93 22.66 33.02 -6.92
CA ALA A 93 22.12 32.61 -5.62
C ALA A 93 21.44 31.24 -5.63
N ARG A 94 21.19 30.65 -6.81
CA ARG A 94 20.48 29.37 -6.95
C ARG A 94 21.46 28.21 -7.05
N ILE A 95 21.08 27.08 -6.46
CA ILE A 95 21.81 25.82 -6.54
C ILE A 95 20.92 24.77 -7.20
N GLY A 96 21.42 24.16 -8.27
CA GLY A 96 20.78 23.02 -8.94
C GLY A 96 21.47 21.71 -8.59
N LYS A 97 20.69 20.68 -8.27
CA LYS A 97 21.18 19.32 -8.01
C LYS A 97 21.39 18.59 -9.35
N LEU A 98 22.52 17.92 -9.50
CA LEU A 98 22.86 17.15 -10.70
C LEU A 98 22.66 15.65 -10.51
N CYS A 99 23.00 15.15 -9.33
CA CYS A 99 22.94 13.73 -8.99
C CYS A 99 22.80 13.53 -7.46
N ASP A 100 22.44 12.32 -7.06
CA ASP A 100 22.34 11.87 -5.67
C ASP A 100 23.65 11.21 -5.21
N CYS A 101 24.23 11.69 -4.11
CA CYS A 101 25.45 11.10 -3.56
C CYS A 101 25.17 9.68 -3.01
N PRO A 102 26.15 8.77 -3.11
CA PRO A 102 26.01 7.42 -2.59
C PRO A 102 25.89 7.42 -1.06
N ARG A 103 25.34 6.33 -0.49
CA ARG A 103 25.16 6.20 0.96
C ARG A 103 26.49 6.41 1.69
N GLY A 104 26.49 7.36 2.63
CA GLY A 104 27.68 7.71 3.42
C GLY A 104 28.41 8.96 2.93
N ALA A 105 28.07 9.48 1.74
CA ALA A 105 28.56 10.77 1.26
C ALA A 105 27.40 11.77 1.14
N ILE A 106 27.66 13.03 1.47
CA ILE A 106 26.69 14.14 1.38
C ILE A 106 27.21 15.15 0.36
N CYS A 107 26.30 15.73 -0.41
CA CYS A 107 26.65 16.81 -1.33
C CYS A 107 27.04 18.06 -0.53
N ASN A 108 28.31 18.45 -0.56
CA ASN A 108 28.78 19.68 0.06
C ASN A 108 28.44 20.87 -0.85
N PHE A 109 27.60 21.80 -0.41
CA PHE A 109 27.17 22.93 -1.23
C PHE A 109 28.23 24.04 -1.44
N PHE A 110 29.31 24.05 -0.66
CA PHE A 110 30.43 24.96 -0.88
C PHE A 110 31.37 24.44 -1.97
N LEU A 111 31.69 23.14 -1.92
CA LEU A 111 32.59 22.46 -2.87
C LEU A 111 31.86 21.90 -4.09
N LEU A 112 30.53 21.78 -4.00
CA LEU A 112 29.63 21.20 -4.98
C LEU A 112 29.94 19.72 -5.31
N LYS A 113 30.55 18.99 -4.36
CA LYS A 113 31.00 17.59 -4.53
C LYS A 113 30.48 16.67 -3.42
N CYS A 114 30.37 15.38 -3.72
CA CYS A 114 30.05 14.35 -2.73
C CYS A 114 31.25 14.06 -1.82
N LEU A 115 31.09 14.30 -0.51
CA LEU A 115 32.09 14.05 0.54
C LEU A 115 31.56 13.07 1.58
#